data_AF-A0A087G799-F1
#
_entry.id   AF-A0A087G799-F1
#
_cell.length_a   1.000
_cell.length_b   1.000
_cell.length_c   1.000
_cell.angle_alpha   90.00
_cell.angle_beta   90.00
_cell.angle_gamma   90.00
#
_symmetry.space_group_name_H-M   'P 1'
#
loop_
_entity.id
_entity.type
_entity.pdbx_description
1 polymer ?
#
loop_
_entity_poly.entity_id
_entity_poly.type
_entity_poly.pdbx_seq_one_letter_code
_entity_poly.pdbx_strand_id
1 'polypeptide(L)'
;MARVSILLCLVLLVTLGVVISVSFAHNVEVKSSEHNIEVKSSEHVESSKKEKNVDHDSKHKEKGGEKVKNDHTVDKKDEKKEHGDVHQKGDEHGDNNEKHGDKKKSIGHEKDGSESYDDEDEKEHKVKKKSGHEDKKKSDGHDKDGSDSDDDDDDDDDDDDEKEHKHKKKGEHDDDDTDDDTDDDTDDDDDDDDDEDEVDGDDNEKENIGTYELKKGNLTVKFTNWGASIMSLHFPDKNGKSGDIVLGYDSIKSYKTDKVYFGATVGRVANRIGKAQFKLDGKEYKTSANDGKNTLHGGMKGFGDVVWAVSKHQYDGKKPHIVFTYTSPDGDQGFPGELNVTVTYKIVKDNELSVVMEAKPKDKATPVNLAHHSYWNLGGHNAGDILSEEIQILGSSYTPVDGELIPTGQISPVKGTPYDFLQLRPIKDNMKDLKTGYDINYCLDGKAEKMRKIVELVDKKSGRKMELSGDQPGLQFYTGGMLKDIKGKNGTVYKAFAGLCLETQSYPDALNHPKFPSQIVEPGKKYKHTMLFKFSIVS
;
A
#
# COMPACT_ATOMS: atom_id res chain seq x y z
N MET A 1 -49.57 6.58 56.73
CA MET A 1 -48.19 6.04 56.80
C MET A 1 -48.07 4.85 55.86
N ALA A 2 -47.73 5.07 54.58
CA ALA A 2 -47.62 4.00 53.58
C ALA A 2 -46.69 4.39 52.39
N ARG A 3 -45.63 5.17 52.66
CA ARG A 3 -44.64 5.63 51.65
C ARG A 3 -43.21 5.71 52.21
N VAL A 4 -42.83 4.77 53.06
CA VAL A 4 -41.45 4.66 53.61
C VAL A 4 -40.86 3.26 53.43
N SER A 5 -41.68 2.20 53.38
CA SER A 5 -41.19 0.80 53.37
C SER A 5 -40.66 0.26 52.03
N ILE A 6 -40.63 1.04 50.95
CA ILE A 6 -40.10 0.59 49.65
C ILE A 6 -38.64 1.03 49.43
N LEU A 7 -38.19 2.10 50.10
CA LEU A 7 -36.84 2.63 49.91
C LEU A 7 -35.74 1.82 50.61
N LEU A 8 -36.10 0.91 51.54
CA LEU A 8 -35.14 0.07 52.25
C LEU A 8 -34.77 -1.24 51.53
N CYS A 9 -35.61 -1.74 50.62
CA CYS A 9 -35.33 -2.99 49.89
C CYS A 9 -34.41 -2.78 48.67
N LEU A 10 -34.33 -1.56 48.12
CA LEU A 10 -33.50 -1.25 46.95
C LEU A 10 -32.02 -0.96 47.28
N VAL A 11 -31.69 -0.76 48.56
CA VAL A 11 -30.30 -0.51 49.02
C VAL A 11 -29.57 -1.82 49.36
N LEU A 12 -30.29 -2.94 49.48
CA LEU A 12 -29.74 -4.25 49.91
C LEU A 12 -29.45 -5.24 48.76
N LEU A 13 -29.68 -4.85 47.50
CA LEU A 13 -29.45 -5.69 46.32
C LEU A 13 -28.28 -5.23 45.42
N VAL A 14 -27.52 -4.21 45.83
CA VAL A 14 -26.36 -3.67 45.08
C VAL A 14 -25.02 -4.19 45.61
N THR A 15 -25.01 -4.97 46.71
CA THR A 15 -23.78 -5.50 47.34
C THR A 15 -23.46 -6.97 47.04
N LEU A 16 -24.28 -7.65 46.23
CA LEU A 16 -24.05 -9.04 45.79
C LEU A 16 -24.15 -9.10 44.25
N GLY A 17 -22.98 -9.14 43.59
CA GLY A 17 -22.87 -9.12 42.14
C GLY A 17 -23.39 -10.39 41.48
N VAL A 18 -24.65 -10.37 41.05
CA VAL A 18 -25.27 -11.40 40.21
C VAL A 18 -25.81 -10.75 38.94
N VAL A 19 -25.11 -10.96 37.82
CA VAL A 19 -25.59 -10.53 36.50
C VAL A 19 -26.55 -11.58 35.96
N ILE A 20 -27.84 -11.26 35.92
CA ILE A 20 -28.86 -12.09 35.25
C ILE A 20 -29.13 -11.49 33.87
N SER A 21 -28.76 -12.23 32.83
CA SER A 21 -29.12 -11.89 31.45
C SER A 21 -30.62 -12.09 31.22
N VAL A 22 -31.32 -11.03 30.79
CA VAL A 22 -32.74 -11.09 30.42
C VAL A 22 -32.92 -10.66 28.96
N SER A 23 -33.25 -11.62 28.10
CA SER A 23 -33.63 -11.36 26.71
C SER A 23 -35.04 -10.78 26.63
N PHE A 24 -35.20 -9.63 25.98
CA PHE A 24 -36.52 -9.06 25.68
C PHE A 24 -36.98 -9.45 24.28
N ALA A 25 -37.94 -10.38 24.21
CA ALA A 25 -38.80 -10.53 23.05
C ALA A 25 -40.01 -9.59 23.17
N HIS A 26 -40.29 -8.79 22.14
CA HIS A 26 -41.51 -7.98 22.05
C HIS A 26 -42.39 -8.50 20.91
N ASN A 27 -43.48 -9.17 21.26
CA ASN A 27 -44.62 -9.34 20.37
C ASN A 27 -45.47 -8.06 20.40
N VAL A 28 -45.82 -7.53 19.23
CA VAL A 28 -46.88 -6.53 19.06
C VAL A 28 -47.80 -7.04 17.96
N GLU A 29 -49.05 -7.32 18.33
CA GLU A 29 -50.10 -7.78 17.42
C GLU A 29 -51.17 -6.69 17.34
N VAL A 30 -51.39 -6.12 16.15
CA VAL A 30 -52.54 -5.24 15.87
C VAL A 30 -53.17 -5.60 14.53
N LYS A 31 -54.47 -5.85 14.62
CA LYS A 31 -55.43 -6.31 13.61
C LYS A 31 -55.32 -5.64 12.24
N SER A 32 -55.45 -6.45 11.18
CA SER A 32 -55.81 -5.99 9.83
C SER A 32 -57.32 -5.73 9.71
N SER A 33 -57.68 -4.78 8.85
CA SER A 33 -59.05 -4.56 8.38
C SER A 33 -59.11 -4.74 6.85
N GLU A 34 -60.20 -5.32 6.38
CA GLU A 34 -60.38 -5.81 5.01
C GLU A 34 -60.53 -4.67 3.97
N HIS A 35 -60.01 -4.88 2.75
CA HIS A 35 -60.77 -4.64 1.51
C HIS A 35 -60.24 -5.51 0.37
N ASN A 36 -61.16 -6.00 -0.47
CA ASN A 36 -60.95 -7.04 -1.48
C ASN A 36 -60.30 -6.52 -2.78
N ILE A 37 -59.67 -7.42 -3.56
CA ILE A 37 -60.23 -7.91 -4.84
C ILE A 37 -59.47 -9.14 -5.36
N GLU A 38 -60.24 -10.23 -5.53
CA GLU A 38 -60.11 -11.41 -6.38
C GLU A 38 -58.77 -11.81 -7.05
N VAL A 39 -58.31 -13.02 -6.71
CA VAL A 39 -57.44 -13.86 -7.56
C VAL A 39 -58.31 -14.92 -8.23
N LYS A 40 -58.10 -15.17 -9.54
CA LYS A 40 -58.53 -16.40 -10.22
C LYS A 40 -57.38 -16.98 -11.03
N SER A 41 -56.89 -18.14 -10.60
CA SER A 41 -56.08 -19.05 -11.40
C SER A 41 -56.95 -20.19 -11.95
N SER A 42 -56.65 -20.66 -13.15
CA SER A 42 -57.15 -21.94 -13.66
C SER A 42 -56.13 -22.57 -14.61
N GLU A 43 -56.20 -23.88 -14.75
CA GLU A 43 -55.08 -24.76 -15.14
C GLU A 43 -54.92 -25.00 -16.65
N HIS A 44 -53.91 -25.82 -16.97
CA HIS A 44 -53.63 -26.55 -18.23
C HIS A 44 -54.79 -26.80 -19.21
N VAL A 45 -54.46 -26.83 -20.52
CA VAL A 45 -54.72 -27.98 -21.43
C VAL A 45 -53.69 -27.97 -22.60
N GLU A 46 -53.22 -29.15 -23.02
CA GLU A 46 -52.42 -29.38 -24.24
C GLU A 46 -53.27 -29.44 -25.53
N SER A 47 -52.72 -28.98 -26.67
CA SER A 47 -52.79 -29.65 -28.00
C SER A 47 -52.12 -28.73 -29.05
N SER A 48 -51.05 -29.13 -29.77
CA SER A 48 -50.86 -30.17 -30.81
C SER A 48 -51.12 -29.67 -32.25
N LYS A 49 -50.13 -29.93 -33.13
CA LYS A 49 -50.17 -29.93 -34.63
C LYS A 49 -50.27 -28.56 -35.33
N LYS A 50 -49.78 -28.38 -36.57
CA LYS A 50 -48.67 -28.99 -37.36
C LYS A 50 -48.52 -28.16 -38.66
N GLU A 51 -47.29 -27.96 -39.14
CA GLU A 51 -46.89 -27.64 -40.54
C GLU A 51 -47.68 -26.62 -41.39
N LYS A 52 -46.95 -25.65 -41.98
CA LYS A 52 -46.69 -25.66 -43.44
C LYS A 52 -45.55 -24.74 -43.87
N ASN A 53 -44.65 -25.29 -44.69
CA ASN A 53 -43.63 -24.54 -45.44
C ASN A 53 -44.25 -23.69 -46.55
N VAL A 54 -43.58 -22.59 -46.91
CA VAL A 54 -43.36 -22.20 -48.32
C VAL A 54 -41.96 -21.60 -48.43
N ASP A 55 -41.08 -22.25 -49.20
CA ASP A 55 -39.86 -21.63 -49.75
C ASP A 55 -40.23 -20.63 -50.86
N HIS A 56 -39.45 -19.57 -51.03
CA HIS A 56 -38.95 -19.29 -52.38
C HIS A 56 -37.58 -18.62 -52.39
N ASP A 57 -36.66 -19.28 -53.07
CA ASP A 57 -35.27 -18.89 -53.27
C ASP A 57 -35.09 -17.99 -54.51
N SER A 58 -33.91 -17.38 -54.58
CA SER A 58 -33.13 -17.10 -55.80
C SER A 58 -32.99 -15.65 -56.32
N LYS A 59 -31.72 -15.20 -56.22
CA LYS A 59 -30.81 -14.77 -57.32
C LYS A 59 -30.54 -13.27 -57.61
N HIS A 60 -29.21 -13.01 -57.60
CA HIS A 60 -28.44 -12.15 -58.53
C HIS A 60 -28.61 -10.62 -58.46
N LYS A 61 -27.61 -9.79 -58.82
CA LYS A 61 -26.12 -9.90 -58.79
C LYS A 61 -25.55 -8.48 -59.02
N GLU A 62 -24.60 -8.06 -58.21
CA GLU A 62 -23.36 -7.33 -58.59
C GLU A 62 -23.36 -6.27 -59.74
N LYS A 63 -23.00 -5.00 -59.42
CA LYS A 63 -21.93 -4.14 -60.05
C LYS A 63 -22.26 -2.63 -60.21
N GLY A 64 -21.23 -1.79 -59.99
CA GLY A 64 -21.13 -0.37 -60.40
C GLY A 64 -21.76 0.63 -59.43
N GLY A 65 -21.25 1.87 -59.26
CA GLY A 65 -20.10 2.55 -59.87
C GLY A 65 -19.84 3.92 -59.22
N GLU A 66 -18.76 4.60 -59.62
CA GLU A 66 -18.23 5.83 -58.99
C GLU A 66 -19.09 7.10 -59.12
N LYS A 67 -18.90 8.01 -58.13
CA LYS A 67 -18.92 9.51 -58.20
C LYS A 67 -20.08 10.23 -58.91
N VAL A 68 -20.66 11.22 -58.21
CA VAL A 68 -20.42 12.67 -58.48
C VAL A 68 -21.04 13.52 -57.35
N LYS A 69 -20.50 14.74 -57.18
CA LYS A 69 -20.92 15.77 -56.21
C LYS A 69 -22.33 16.31 -56.52
N ASN A 70 -23.00 16.90 -55.51
CA ASN A 70 -23.67 18.18 -55.71
C ASN A 70 -23.86 18.95 -54.39
N ASP A 71 -23.84 20.27 -54.49
CA ASP A 71 -24.03 21.23 -53.38
C ASP A 71 -25.44 21.16 -52.79
N HIS A 72 -25.56 21.56 -51.51
CA HIS A 72 -26.66 22.41 -51.05
C HIS A 72 -26.14 23.45 -50.06
N THR A 73 -26.57 24.69 -50.28
CA THR A 73 -26.18 25.91 -49.55
C THR A 73 -27.29 26.37 -48.60
N VAL A 74 -26.98 27.36 -47.75
CA VAL A 74 -27.92 28.16 -46.92
C VAL A 74 -28.41 27.37 -45.67
N ASP A 75 -28.45 27.91 -44.44
CA ASP A 75 -28.63 29.31 -44.03
C ASP A 75 -27.78 29.72 -42.80
N LYS A 76 -27.52 31.03 -42.66
CA LYS A 76 -27.02 31.65 -41.41
C LYS A 76 -28.08 32.64 -40.90
N LYS A 77 -28.36 32.65 -39.60
CA LYS A 77 -29.03 33.78 -38.96
C LYS A 77 -28.33 34.23 -37.68
N ASP A 78 -28.11 35.53 -37.63
CA ASP A 78 -27.64 36.27 -36.47
C ASP A 78 -28.76 36.42 -35.42
N GLU A 79 -28.37 36.64 -34.16
CA GLU A 79 -29.15 37.55 -33.31
C GLU A 79 -28.24 38.36 -32.38
N LYS A 80 -28.31 39.69 -32.49
CA LYS A 80 -27.69 40.66 -31.57
C LYS A 80 -28.62 40.93 -30.39
N LYS A 81 -28.06 41.26 -29.22
CA LYS A 81 -28.68 42.24 -28.31
C LYS A 81 -27.65 43.20 -27.72
N GLU A 82 -27.90 44.50 -27.93
CA GLU A 82 -27.32 45.62 -27.19
C GLU A 82 -28.44 46.32 -26.39
N HIS A 83 -28.06 46.97 -25.29
CA HIS A 83 -28.67 48.11 -24.58
C HIS A 83 -28.32 47.98 -23.07
N GLY A 84 -27.82 49.00 -22.37
CA GLY A 84 -27.37 50.34 -22.76
C GLY A 84 -26.99 51.18 -21.51
N ASP A 85 -26.05 52.12 -21.63
CA ASP A 85 -25.62 53.04 -20.56
C ASP A 85 -26.61 54.19 -20.28
N VAL A 86 -26.75 54.62 -19.01
CA VAL A 86 -27.04 56.03 -18.63
C VAL A 86 -26.43 56.41 -17.25
N HIS A 87 -25.28 57.12 -17.30
CA HIS A 87 -24.86 58.32 -16.53
C HIS A 87 -25.08 58.59 -15.00
N GLN A 88 -23.95 58.99 -14.35
CA GLN A 88 -23.70 60.21 -13.51
C GLN A 88 -24.43 60.37 -12.14
N LYS A 89 -23.91 61.09 -11.11
CA LYS A 89 -22.78 62.05 -10.99
C LYS A 89 -22.34 62.29 -9.51
N GLY A 90 -21.10 62.75 -9.32
CA GLY A 90 -20.66 63.71 -8.27
C GLY A 90 -20.49 63.25 -6.81
N ASP A 91 -19.69 63.91 -5.96
CA ASP A 91 -18.67 64.97 -6.16
C ASP A 91 -17.71 65.04 -4.92
N GLU A 92 -16.47 65.52 -5.12
CA GLU A 92 -15.61 66.33 -4.19
C GLU A 92 -15.28 65.81 -2.75
N HIS A 93 -14.22 66.20 -2.02
CA HIS A 93 -12.98 67.02 -2.12
C HIS A 93 -12.03 66.49 -0.99
N GLY A 94 -10.71 66.70 -0.90
CA GLY A 94 -9.69 67.39 -1.69
C GLY A 94 -8.32 67.38 -0.95
N ASP A 95 -7.24 67.81 -1.63
CA ASP A 95 -5.96 68.40 -1.14
C ASP A 95 -5.12 67.72 0.00
N ASN A 96 -3.78 67.79 0.03
CA ASN A 96 -2.90 68.83 -0.51
C ASN A 96 -1.46 68.37 -0.88
N ASN A 97 -0.75 69.25 -1.59
CA ASN A 97 0.66 69.16 -2.01
C ASN A 97 1.68 69.21 -0.85
N GLU A 98 2.87 68.62 -1.04
CA GLU A 98 4.08 69.45 -1.32
C GLU A 98 5.23 68.68 -2.00
N LYS A 99 6.10 69.44 -2.69
CA LYS A 99 7.18 68.96 -3.57
C LYS A 99 8.54 69.52 -3.15
N HIS A 100 9.58 68.79 -3.56
CA HIS A 100 10.90 69.21 -4.08
C HIS A 100 12.02 68.37 -3.44
N GLY A 101 13.03 67.89 -4.15
CA GLY A 101 13.43 68.02 -5.57
C GLY A 101 14.88 67.49 -5.70
N ASP A 102 15.57 67.49 -6.83
CA ASP A 102 15.25 67.59 -8.26
C ASP A 102 16.56 67.20 -9.03
N LYS A 103 16.46 66.92 -10.35
CA LYS A 103 17.57 66.78 -11.34
C LYS A 103 18.47 65.54 -11.28
N LYS A 104 19.04 65.07 -12.40
CA LYS A 104 18.63 64.99 -13.83
C LYS A 104 19.76 64.29 -14.63
N LYS A 105 19.41 63.78 -15.83
CA LYS A 105 20.26 63.25 -16.93
C LYS A 105 20.56 61.75 -16.89
N SER A 106 20.64 61.02 -18.02
CA SER A 106 19.89 61.03 -19.31
C SER A 106 20.54 60.04 -20.28
N ILE A 107 19.75 59.16 -20.94
CA ILE A 107 19.89 58.65 -22.35
C ILE A 107 21.24 57.98 -22.71
N GLY A 108 21.32 56.78 -23.31
CA GLY A 108 20.31 55.84 -23.83
C GLY A 108 20.99 54.68 -24.61
N HIS A 109 20.16 53.86 -25.31
CA HIS A 109 20.41 52.98 -26.49
C HIS A 109 21.85 52.88 -27.09
N GLU A 110 22.35 51.75 -27.62
CA GLU A 110 21.76 50.54 -28.26
C GLU A 110 22.82 49.39 -28.27
N LYS A 111 22.48 48.12 -28.03
CA LYS A 111 22.25 46.98 -28.96
C LYS A 111 23.45 46.32 -29.70
N ASP A 112 23.24 45.01 -29.88
CA ASP A 112 23.83 44.03 -30.82
C ASP A 112 25.27 43.53 -30.61
N GLY A 113 25.47 42.23 -30.86
CA GLY A 113 26.73 41.49 -30.63
C GLY A 113 26.54 39.99 -30.37
N SER A 114 26.23 39.22 -31.41
CA SER A 114 26.22 37.75 -31.41
C SER A 114 27.47 37.18 -32.10
N GLU A 115 28.05 36.10 -31.57
CA GLU A 115 28.95 35.08 -32.20
C GLU A 115 29.63 34.32 -31.04
N SER A 116 29.42 33.01 -30.82
CA SER A 116 29.95 31.83 -31.53
C SER A 116 31.48 31.74 -31.61
N TYR A 117 32.05 30.71 -30.98
CA TYR A 117 33.41 30.21 -31.25
C TYR A 117 33.39 28.68 -31.24
N ASP A 118 34.02 28.10 -32.26
CA ASP A 118 34.11 26.66 -32.53
C ASP A 118 35.35 26.00 -31.88
N ASP A 119 35.48 24.69 -32.08
CA ASP A 119 36.61 23.83 -31.70
C ASP A 119 37.97 24.28 -32.31
N GLU A 120 39.08 23.94 -31.64
CA GLU A 120 40.28 23.33 -32.28
C GLU A 120 41.30 22.77 -31.24
N ASP A 121 41.24 21.45 -31.06
CA ASP A 121 42.31 20.45 -31.31
C ASP A 121 43.68 20.37 -30.55
N GLU A 122 44.22 19.15 -30.61
CA GLU A 122 45.62 18.67 -30.47
C GLU A 122 46.33 18.41 -29.11
N LYS A 123 46.44 17.09 -28.81
CA LYS A 123 47.69 16.26 -28.77
C LYS A 123 48.16 15.55 -27.49
N GLU A 124 48.71 14.35 -27.75
CA GLU A 124 49.12 13.31 -26.79
C GLU A 124 50.45 13.60 -26.07
N HIS A 125 50.65 12.95 -24.91
CA HIS A 125 51.93 12.27 -24.66
C HIS A 125 51.79 11.01 -23.78
N LYS A 126 52.09 9.83 -24.35
CA LYS A 126 52.36 8.59 -23.59
C LYS A 126 53.84 8.52 -23.22
N VAL A 127 54.18 8.15 -21.98
CA VAL A 127 55.37 7.31 -21.67
C VAL A 127 55.06 6.36 -20.53
N LYS A 128 55.42 5.07 -20.70
CA LYS A 128 55.36 4.01 -19.68
C LYS A 128 56.67 3.96 -18.88
N LYS A 129 56.65 3.46 -17.64
CA LYS A 129 57.53 2.34 -17.23
C LYS A 129 57.18 1.71 -15.86
N LYS A 130 57.15 0.37 -15.86
CA LYS A 130 57.43 -0.51 -14.70
C LYS A 130 58.98 -0.52 -14.47
N SER A 131 59.63 -1.14 -13.48
CA SER A 131 59.30 -2.24 -12.55
C SER A 131 60.48 -2.46 -11.57
N GLY A 132 60.21 -3.04 -10.39
CA GLY A 132 61.20 -3.83 -9.60
C GLY A 132 62.17 -3.04 -8.71
N HIS A 133 62.82 -3.63 -7.70
CA HIS A 133 62.72 -5.01 -7.14
C HIS A 133 63.38 -5.05 -5.73
N GLU A 134 63.32 -6.21 -5.09
CA GLU A 134 64.10 -6.68 -3.91
C GLU A 134 63.65 -6.35 -2.47
N ASP A 135 63.67 -7.43 -1.68
CA ASP A 135 63.25 -7.60 -0.29
C ASP A 135 64.32 -7.22 0.76
N LYS A 136 63.88 -7.10 2.02
CA LYS A 136 64.58 -7.79 3.13
C LYS A 136 63.67 -8.05 4.35
N LYS A 137 63.67 -9.30 4.81
CA LYS A 137 63.08 -9.79 6.06
C LYS A 137 64.04 -9.60 7.25
N LYS A 138 63.50 -9.86 8.46
CA LYS A 138 64.14 -10.15 9.77
C LYS A 138 64.39 -8.94 10.69
N SER A 139 64.43 -9.09 12.02
CA SER A 139 63.82 -10.07 12.97
C SER A 139 64.13 -9.60 14.42
N ASP A 140 63.38 -10.11 15.42
CA ASP A 140 63.72 -10.18 16.86
C ASP A 140 63.99 -8.83 17.61
N GLY A 141 63.77 -8.65 18.92
CA GLY A 141 63.27 -9.50 20.01
C GLY A 141 63.42 -8.78 21.38
N HIS A 142 63.15 -9.50 22.48
CA HIS A 142 63.37 -9.15 23.91
C HIS A 142 62.39 -8.22 24.68
N ASP A 143 61.55 -8.86 25.52
CA ASP A 143 61.71 -8.98 26.98
C ASP A 143 62.23 -7.80 27.86
N LYS A 144 61.35 -7.43 28.81
CA LYS A 144 61.56 -7.35 30.29
C LYS A 144 61.80 -6.02 31.02
N ASP A 145 61.33 -6.08 32.28
CA ASP A 145 61.46 -5.19 33.45
C ASP A 145 60.78 -3.80 33.37
N GLY A 146 60.10 -3.29 34.40
CA GLY A 146 59.78 -3.86 35.72
C GLY A 146 58.86 -2.95 36.57
N SER A 147 58.25 -3.55 37.61
CA SER A 147 57.61 -3.04 38.84
C SER A 147 57.43 -1.52 39.13
N ASP A 148 56.31 -1.17 39.78
CA ASP A 148 56.27 -0.65 41.17
C ASP A 148 54.81 -0.57 41.70
N SER A 149 54.65 -0.45 43.03
CA SER A 149 53.43 -0.77 43.83
C SER A 149 53.50 -0.08 45.23
N ASP A 150 52.59 -0.20 46.23
CA ASP A 150 51.46 -1.13 46.50
C ASP A 150 50.19 -0.36 47.04
N ASP A 151 49.87 -0.49 48.34
CA ASP A 151 48.93 0.20 49.27
C ASP A 151 47.40 0.25 48.95
N ASP A 152 46.43 -0.13 49.83
CA ASP A 152 46.44 -0.72 51.20
C ASP A 152 45.04 -1.30 51.58
N ASP A 153 45.01 -2.24 52.56
CA ASP A 153 43.97 -2.56 53.61
C ASP A 153 42.51 -2.99 53.23
N ASP A 154 41.77 -3.87 53.94
CA ASP A 154 42.00 -4.76 55.11
C ASP A 154 40.87 -5.84 55.22
N ASP A 155 41.13 -6.98 55.88
CA ASP A 155 40.32 -7.80 56.84
C ASP A 155 38.82 -8.18 56.55
N ASP A 156 38.21 -9.28 57.05
CA ASP A 156 38.66 -10.48 57.79
C ASP A 156 37.58 -11.60 57.69
N ASP A 157 38.06 -12.86 57.57
CA ASP A 157 37.72 -14.10 58.29
C ASP A 157 36.33 -14.82 58.36
N ASP A 158 36.52 -16.16 58.39
CA ASP A 158 35.83 -17.24 59.14
C ASP A 158 34.58 -18.03 58.66
N ASP A 159 34.82 -19.35 58.64
CA ASP A 159 34.02 -20.47 59.18
C ASP A 159 32.96 -21.25 58.35
N ASP A 160 33.49 -22.30 57.69
CA ASP A 160 33.45 -23.72 58.12
C ASP A 160 32.37 -24.75 57.69
N ASP A 161 32.91 -25.98 57.57
CA ASP A 161 32.32 -27.34 57.53
C ASP A 161 31.31 -27.71 56.41
N GLU A 162 31.66 -28.61 55.47
CA GLU A 162 31.76 -30.09 55.60
C GLU A 162 30.39 -30.79 55.80
N LYS A 163 30.06 -31.94 55.16
CA LYS A 163 30.87 -33.17 55.05
C LYS A 163 30.28 -34.16 54.00
N GLU A 164 31.16 -34.83 53.25
CA GLU A 164 31.18 -36.28 52.92
C GLU A 164 29.97 -37.01 52.25
N HIS A 165 30.12 -38.13 51.53
CA HIS A 165 31.17 -39.17 51.47
C HIS A 165 31.52 -39.67 50.04
N LYS A 166 32.69 -40.32 49.95
CA LYS A 166 33.21 -41.10 48.80
C LYS A 166 32.83 -42.58 48.91
N HIS A 167 32.87 -43.34 47.81
CA HIS A 167 33.81 -44.49 47.73
C HIS A 167 34.05 -45.07 46.32
N LYS A 168 35.32 -45.46 46.07
CA LYS A 168 35.78 -46.25 44.90
C LYS A 168 35.77 -47.76 45.20
N LYS A 169 35.72 -48.61 44.16
CA LYS A 169 36.67 -49.74 43.99
C LYS A 169 36.72 -50.32 42.56
N LYS A 170 37.86 -50.94 42.24
CA LYS A 170 38.20 -51.63 40.97
C LYS A 170 37.76 -53.11 40.96
N GLY A 171 37.66 -53.68 39.76
CA GLY A 171 37.85 -55.11 39.43
C GLY A 171 38.44 -55.24 38.02
N GLU A 172 39.22 -56.30 37.74
CA GLU A 172 39.93 -56.56 36.47
C GLU A 172 39.67 -58.01 36.02
N HIS A 173 39.62 -58.27 34.70
CA HIS A 173 39.75 -59.58 34.00
C HIS A 173 38.66 -60.67 34.26
N ASP A 174 38.24 -61.54 33.33
CA ASP A 174 38.56 -61.77 31.90
C ASP A 174 37.40 -62.52 31.18
N ASP A 175 37.45 -62.53 29.84
CA ASP A 175 36.91 -63.49 28.84
C ASP A 175 35.40 -63.62 28.46
N ASP A 176 35.26 -63.71 27.13
CA ASP A 176 34.25 -64.34 26.23
C ASP A 176 32.87 -63.72 25.87
N ASP A 177 32.64 -63.81 24.55
CA ASP A 177 31.41 -63.89 23.75
C ASP A 177 30.52 -62.67 23.40
N THR A 178 30.71 -62.25 22.14
CA THR A 178 29.70 -61.92 21.10
C THR A 178 28.86 -60.64 21.16
N ASP A 179 29.20 -59.79 20.17
CA ASP A 179 28.33 -59.11 19.19
C ASP A 179 27.36 -57.97 19.59
N ASP A 180 27.43 -56.97 18.71
CA ASP A 180 26.56 -55.82 18.44
C ASP A 180 26.68 -54.53 19.28
N ASP A 181 26.26 -53.44 18.63
CA ASP A 181 26.22 -52.02 19.06
C ASP A 181 27.58 -51.27 19.16
N THR A 182 27.94 -50.58 18.07
CA THR A 182 28.82 -49.40 18.09
C THR A 182 28.00 -48.11 18.08
N ASP A 183 28.15 -47.27 19.10
CA ASP A 183 28.82 -45.95 19.05
C ASP A 183 28.84 -45.21 17.69
N ASP A 184 28.67 -43.88 17.58
CA ASP A 184 28.28 -42.81 18.53
C ASP A 184 28.01 -41.52 17.70
N ASP A 185 27.46 -40.47 18.33
CA ASP A 185 27.51 -39.04 17.95
C ASP A 185 27.32 -38.58 16.47
N THR A 186 26.29 -37.76 16.23
CA THR A 186 26.48 -36.31 15.99
C THR A 186 25.16 -35.53 15.96
N ASP A 187 25.13 -34.41 16.68
CA ASP A 187 24.08 -33.38 16.58
C ASP A 187 24.16 -32.61 15.24
N ASP A 188 23.01 -32.29 14.63
CA ASP A 188 22.67 -30.99 13.98
C ASP A 188 21.33 -31.12 13.21
N ASP A 189 20.21 -30.92 13.90
CA ASP A 189 18.85 -30.89 13.29
C ASP A 189 18.57 -29.52 12.60
N ASP A 190 19.04 -29.37 11.36
CA ASP A 190 18.56 -28.32 10.43
C ASP A 190 17.31 -28.83 9.67
N ASP A 191 16.12 -28.68 10.27
CA ASP A 191 14.83 -28.96 9.62
C ASP A 191 14.47 -27.88 8.56
N ASP A 192 15.00 -28.05 7.34
CA ASP A 192 14.50 -27.38 6.13
C ASP A 192 13.20 -28.06 5.65
N ASP A 193 12.06 -27.66 6.23
CA ASP A 193 10.71 -28.06 5.79
C ASP A 193 10.35 -27.45 4.40
N ASP A 194 10.81 -28.08 3.33
CA ASP A 194 10.38 -27.83 1.94
C ASP A 194 8.99 -28.48 1.67
N ASP A 195 7.92 -27.89 2.22
CA ASP A 195 6.53 -28.25 1.92
C ASP A 195 6.12 -27.84 0.48
N GLU A 196 6.45 -28.67 -0.52
CA GLU A 196 5.85 -28.61 -1.87
C GLU A 196 4.43 -29.24 -1.89
N ASP A 197 3.45 -28.55 -1.31
CA ASP A 197 2.01 -28.88 -1.45
C ASP A 197 1.55 -28.73 -2.92
N GLU A 198 1.35 -29.85 -3.64
CA GLU A 198 0.63 -29.86 -4.93
C GLU A 198 -0.85 -29.50 -4.71
N VAL A 199 -1.30 -28.40 -5.33
CA VAL A 199 -2.71 -27.94 -5.25
C VAL A 199 -3.50 -28.42 -6.46
N ASP A 200 -4.07 -29.62 -6.36
CA ASP A 200 -5.18 -30.06 -7.21
C ASP A 200 -6.50 -29.49 -6.65
N GLY A 201 -6.93 -28.34 -7.20
CA GLY A 201 -8.17 -27.67 -6.83
C GLY A 201 -9.33 -28.00 -7.78
N ASP A 202 -10.35 -28.70 -7.28
CA ASP A 202 -11.62 -28.91 -8.00
C ASP A 202 -12.47 -27.62 -7.95
N ASP A 203 -12.59 -26.94 -9.09
CA ASP A 203 -13.33 -25.68 -9.27
C ASP A 203 -14.85 -25.91 -9.08
N ASN A 204 -15.39 -25.81 -7.85
CA ASN A 204 -16.81 -25.42 -7.62
C ASN A 204 -17.22 -25.05 -6.17
N GLU A 205 -16.30 -24.64 -5.27
CA GLU A 205 -16.75 -23.93 -4.08
C GLU A 205 -17.31 -22.55 -4.46
N LYS A 206 -18.56 -22.27 -4.06
CA LYS A 206 -19.11 -20.92 -4.16
C LYS A 206 -18.27 -19.99 -3.29
N GLU A 207 -17.47 -19.12 -3.91
CA GLU A 207 -16.60 -18.18 -3.20
C GLU A 207 -17.36 -17.38 -2.14
N ASN A 208 -17.23 -17.78 -0.88
CA ASN A 208 -17.93 -17.14 0.23
C ASN A 208 -17.22 -15.83 0.54
N ILE A 209 -17.84 -14.72 0.12
CA ILE A 209 -17.30 -13.38 0.38
C ILE A 209 -17.60 -13.01 1.84
N GLY A 210 -16.56 -12.88 2.65
CA GLY A 210 -16.64 -12.76 4.10
C GLY A 210 -15.74 -11.67 4.67
N THR A 211 -15.71 -11.61 6.01
CA THR A 211 -14.74 -10.80 6.76
C THR A 211 -13.99 -11.68 7.75
N TYR A 212 -12.69 -11.42 7.88
CA TYR A 212 -11.76 -12.20 8.68
C TYR A 212 -11.02 -11.26 9.64
N GLU A 213 -10.41 -11.79 10.69
CA GLU A 213 -9.69 -10.97 11.68
C GLU A 213 -8.42 -11.69 12.13
N LEU A 214 -7.37 -10.91 12.42
CA LEU A 214 -6.16 -11.33 13.11
C LEU A 214 -6.00 -10.54 14.40
N LYS A 215 -5.64 -11.21 15.49
CA LYS A 215 -5.50 -10.57 16.80
C LYS A 215 -4.29 -11.09 17.57
N LYS A 216 -3.46 -10.18 18.07
CA LYS A 216 -2.35 -10.47 19.00
C LYS A 216 -1.92 -9.19 19.73
N GLY A 217 -1.84 -9.28 21.06
CA GLY A 217 -1.50 -8.16 21.92
C GLY A 217 -2.40 -6.95 21.67
N ASN A 218 -1.79 -5.82 21.35
CA ASN A 218 -2.46 -4.54 21.09
C ASN A 218 -3.00 -4.38 19.66
N LEU A 219 -2.70 -5.32 18.74
CA LEU A 219 -3.19 -5.28 17.37
C LEU A 219 -4.45 -6.14 17.18
N THR A 220 -5.42 -5.57 16.49
CA THR A 220 -6.55 -6.30 15.91
C THR A 220 -6.78 -5.76 14.50
N VAL A 221 -6.65 -6.63 13.50
CA VAL A 221 -6.74 -6.27 12.08
C VAL A 221 -7.89 -7.04 11.45
N LYS A 222 -8.84 -6.33 10.84
CA LYS A 222 -9.97 -6.93 10.14
C LYS A 222 -9.78 -6.83 8.63
N PHE A 223 -10.18 -7.87 7.92
CA PHE A 223 -10.03 -8.02 6.46
C PHE A 223 -11.36 -8.38 5.81
N THR A 224 -11.45 -8.20 4.49
CA THR A 224 -12.39 -8.92 3.63
C THR A 224 -11.63 -9.56 2.48
N ASN A 225 -12.08 -10.73 2.02
CA ASN A 225 -11.52 -11.36 0.83
C ASN A 225 -11.93 -10.68 -0.49
N TRP A 226 -12.79 -9.66 -0.45
CA TRP A 226 -12.90 -8.72 -1.57
C TRP A 226 -11.63 -7.86 -1.64
N GLY A 227 -10.85 -8.00 -2.71
CA GLY A 227 -9.59 -7.28 -2.92
C GLY A 227 -8.46 -7.60 -1.93
N ALA A 228 -8.57 -8.69 -1.15
CA ALA A 228 -7.70 -9.00 -0.01
C ALA A 228 -7.49 -7.80 0.92
N SER A 229 -8.57 -7.04 1.18
CA SER A 229 -8.53 -5.68 1.71
C SER A 229 -8.51 -5.63 3.24
N ILE A 230 -7.69 -4.76 3.83
CA ILE A 230 -7.83 -4.37 5.25
C ILE A 230 -9.06 -3.46 5.41
N MET A 231 -9.94 -3.82 6.32
CA MET A 231 -11.14 -3.04 6.67
C MET A 231 -10.94 -2.15 7.90
N SER A 232 -10.20 -2.62 8.90
CA SER A 232 -9.83 -1.85 10.10
C SER A 232 -8.52 -2.38 10.69
N LEU A 233 -7.79 -1.51 11.37
CA LEU A 233 -6.58 -1.86 12.11
C LEU A 233 -6.57 -1.06 13.40
N HIS A 234 -6.78 -1.74 14.52
CA HIS A 234 -6.88 -1.15 15.84
C HIS A 234 -5.52 -1.17 16.57
N PHE A 235 -5.15 -0.03 17.15
CA PHE A 235 -3.98 0.14 18.01
C PHE A 235 -4.27 1.16 19.14
N PRO A 236 -3.78 0.97 20.38
CA PRO A 236 -3.91 1.95 21.47
C PRO A 236 -3.25 3.29 21.13
N ASP A 237 -3.72 4.36 21.78
CA ASP A 237 -3.00 5.62 21.91
C ASP A 237 -2.13 5.62 23.19
N LYS A 238 -1.45 6.73 23.47
CA LYS A 238 -0.62 6.90 24.69
C LYS A 238 -1.39 6.86 26.02
N ASN A 239 -2.73 6.88 25.97
CA ASN A 239 -3.62 6.72 27.12
C ASN A 239 -4.19 5.30 27.20
N GLY A 240 -3.72 4.36 26.36
CA GLY A 240 -4.23 2.99 26.27
C GLY A 240 -5.54 2.85 25.49
N LYS A 241 -6.09 3.92 24.89
CA LYS A 241 -7.35 3.87 24.18
C LYS A 241 -7.16 3.31 22.77
N SER A 242 -7.62 2.08 22.55
CA SER A 242 -7.67 1.46 21.22
C SER A 242 -8.49 2.29 20.25
N GLY A 243 -7.96 2.51 19.05
CA GLY A 243 -8.61 3.22 17.95
C GLY A 243 -8.18 2.63 16.61
N ASP A 244 -9.09 2.67 15.65
CA ASP A 244 -8.89 2.18 14.29
C ASP A 244 -8.21 3.26 13.45
N ILE A 245 -7.01 2.96 12.94
CA ILE A 245 -6.07 3.92 12.32
C ILE A 245 -5.99 3.81 10.79
N VAL A 246 -6.92 3.09 10.16
CA VAL A 246 -7.08 3.08 8.70
C VAL A 246 -8.48 3.53 8.29
N LEU A 247 -8.63 4.17 7.14
CA LEU A 247 -9.94 4.50 6.56
C LEU A 247 -10.55 3.25 5.90
N GLY A 248 -11.86 3.24 5.72
CA GLY A 248 -12.57 2.18 5.01
C GLY A 248 -14.09 2.23 5.22
N TYR A 249 -14.76 1.11 4.99
CA TYR A 249 -16.21 0.96 5.16
C TYR A 249 -16.60 -0.12 6.18
N ASP A 250 -17.81 0.00 6.74
CA ASP A 250 -18.36 -0.99 7.67
C ASP A 250 -18.79 -2.31 7.00
N SER A 251 -18.98 -2.32 5.66
CA SER A 251 -19.61 -3.44 4.95
C SER A 251 -18.94 -3.79 3.62
N ILE A 252 -18.85 -5.08 3.31
CA ILE A 252 -18.36 -5.63 2.04
C ILE A 252 -19.10 -5.02 0.83
N LYS A 253 -20.41 -4.74 0.97
CA LYS A 253 -21.22 -4.11 -0.08
C LYS A 253 -20.64 -2.76 -0.52
N SER A 254 -20.06 -2.00 0.40
CA SER A 254 -19.43 -0.71 0.09
C SER A 254 -18.10 -0.89 -0.65
N TYR A 255 -17.28 -1.87 -0.25
CA TYR A 255 -16.02 -2.22 -0.95
C TYR A 255 -16.26 -2.63 -2.40
N LYS A 256 -17.33 -3.39 -2.69
CA LYS A 256 -17.73 -3.75 -4.07
C LYS A 256 -18.04 -2.56 -4.99
N THR A 257 -18.29 -1.39 -4.41
CA THR A 257 -18.56 -0.14 -5.12
C THR A 257 -17.46 0.90 -4.93
N ASP A 258 -16.36 0.53 -4.26
CA ASP A 258 -15.28 1.45 -3.95
C ASP A 258 -14.57 1.91 -5.24
N LYS A 259 -14.07 3.14 -5.23
CA LYS A 259 -13.33 3.76 -6.34
C LYS A 259 -12.05 4.45 -5.88
N VAL A 260 -11.69 4.29 -4.60
CA VAL A 260 -10.46 4.86 -4.02
C VAL A 260 -9.55 3.80 -3.37
N TYR A 261 -9.86 2.51 -3.51
CA TYR A 261 -9.04 1.36 -3.15
C TYR A 261 -8.71 1.24 -1.65
N PHE A 262 -9.64 1.57 -0.75
CA PHE A 262 -9.39 1.53 0.69
C PHE A 262 -8.88 0.16 1.17
N GLY A 263 -7.62 0.10 1.58
CA GLY A 263 -7.01 -1.08 2.20
C GLY A 263 -6.76 -2.25 1.24
N ALA A 264 -7.07 -2.10 -0.05
CA ALA A 264 -7.02 -3.19 -1.04
C ALA A 264 -5.59 -3.57 -1.45
N THR A 265 -5.42 -4.81 -1.91
CA THR A 265 -4.26 -5.20 -2.71
C THR A 265 -4.48 -4.79 -4.16
N VAL A 266 -3.63 -3.92 -4.69
CA VAL A 266 -3.72 -3.42 -6.07
C VAL A 266 -2.73 -4.13 -6.99
N GLY A 267 -3.17 -4.39 -8.23
CA GLY A 267 -2.47 -5.18 -9.24
C GLY A 267 -3.39 -5.51 -10.41
N ARG A 268 -2.94 -6.13 -11.51
CA ARG A 268 -1.62 -6.76 -11.73
C ARG A 268 -0.43 -5.79 -11.72
N VAL A 269 -0.67 -4.53 -12.12
CA VAL A 269 0.32 -3.44 -12.07
C VAL A 269 -0.29 -2.27 -11.29
N ALA A 270 0.30 -1.96 -10.14
CA ALA A 270 -0.03 -0.83 -9.29
C ALA A 270 0.37 0.51 -9.93
N ASN A 271 -0.33 1.57 -9.52
CA ASN A 271 -0.24 2.91 -10.10
C ASN A 271 -0.52 2.91 -11.62
N ARG A 272 0.02 3.87 -12.37
CA ARG A 272 -0.36 4.16 -13.77
C ARG A 272 0.50 3.46 -14.82
N ILE A 273 -0.13 3.10 -15.93
CA ILE A 273 0.49 2.78 -17.22
C ILE A 273 0.00 3.80 -18.26
N GLY A 274 0.94 4.55 -18.84
CA GLY A 274 0.68 5.61 -19.80
C GLY A 274 -0.02 5.11 -21.06
N LYS A 275 -1.06 5.83 -21.48
CA LYS A 275 -1.89 5.52 -22.67
C LYS A 275 -2.57 4.14 -22.63
N ALA A 276 -2.62 3.49 -21.45
CA ALA A 276 -3.16 2.14 -21.27
C ALA A 276 -2.52 1.12 -22.23
N GLN A 277 -1.19 1.22 -22.43
CA GLN A 277 -0.45 0.30 -23.29
C GLN A 277 1.03 0.21 -22.89
N PHE A 278 1.65 -0.91 -23.23
CA PHE A 278 3.09 -1.13 -23.09
C PHE A 278 3.61 -2.06 -24.19
N LYS A 279 4.92 -2.30 -24.22
CA LYS A 279 5.53 -3.32 -25.10
C LYS A 279 6.29 -4.36 -24.30
N LEU A 280 6.16 -5.61 -24.71
CA LEU A 280 6.92 -6.76 -24.19
C LEU A 280 7.33 -7.61 -25.40
N ASP A 281 8.63 -7.93 -25.49
CA ASP A 281 9.25 -8.64 -26.61
C ASP A 281 8.88 -8.09 -28.01
N GLY A 282 8.82 -6.77 -28.10
CA GLY A 282 8.46 -6.03 -29.32
C GLY A 282 6.95 -6.02 -29.65
N LYS A 283 6.14 -6.86 -29.01
CA LYS A 283 4.68 -6.88 -29.15
C LYS A 283 4.03 -5.79 -28.30
N GLU A 284 3.06 -5.09 -28.88
CA GLU A 284 2.24 -4.10 -28.18
C GLU A 284 1.09 -4.80 -27.44
N TYR A 285 0.89 -4.40 -26.18
CA TYR A 285 -0.21 -4.82 -25.32
C TYR A 285 -1.03 -3.59 -24.94
N LYS A 286 -2.36 -3.74 -24.95
CA LYS A 286 -3.32 -2.69 -24.57
C LYS A 286 -4.10 -3.17 -23.36
N THR A 287 -4.13 -2.34 -22.33
CA THR A 287 -4.76 -2.63 -21.05
C THR A 287 -6.07 -1.85 -20.89
N SER A 288 -6.88 -2.21 -19.89
CA SER A 288 -8.13 -1.50 -19.59
C SER A 288 -7.86 -0.05 -19.18
N ALA A 289 -8.25 0.92 -20.01
CA ALA A 289 -8.18 2.35 -19.66
C ALA A 289 -9.31 2.72 -18.69
N ASN A 290 -8.96 3.00 -17.44
CA ASN A 290 -9.89 3.36 -16.35
C ASN A 290 -9.59 4.73 -15.71
N ASP A 291 -8.47 5.36 -16.04
CA ASP A 291 -8.11 6.72 -15.61
C ASP A 291 -7.80 7.61 -16.83
N GLY A 292 -8.86 8.16 -17.41
CA GLY A 292 -8.79 8.92 -18.66
C GLY A 292 -8.30 8.05 -19.83
N LYS A 293 -7.09 8.33 -20.33
CA LYS A 293 -6.44 7.52 -21.38
C LYS A 293 -5.48 6.45 -20.82
N ASN A 294 -5.30 6.40 -19.51
CA ASN A 294 -4.30 5.60 -18.81
C ASN A 294 -4.96 4.41 -18.10
N THR A 295 -4.17 3.38 -17.81
CA THR A 295 -4.57 2.31 -16.88
C THR A 295 -4.05 2.65 -15.50
N LEU A 296 -4.87 2.46 -14.46
CA LEU A 296 -4.56 2.73 -13.06
C LEU A 296 -4.91 1.48 -12.21
N HIS A 297 -3.98 1.07 -11.34
CA HIS A 297 -4.14 -0.06 -10.40
C HIS A 297 -4.69 -1.34 -11.05
N GLY A 298 -4.13 -1.70 -12.21
CA GLY A 298 -4.48 -2.90 -12.97
C GLY A 298 -5.72 -2.79 -13.86
N GLY A 299 -6.50 -1.70 -13.82
CA GLY A 299 -7.59 -1.47 -14.78
C GLY A 299 -9.01 -1.52 -14.18
N MET A 300 -10.01 -1.71 -15.05
CA MET A 300 -11.44 -1.61 -14.71
C MET A 300 -11.91 -2.62 -13.67
N LYS A 301 -11.26 -3.79 -13.61
CA LYS A 301 -11.47 -4.81 -12.57
C LYS A 301 -10.11 -5.36 -12.13
N GLY A 302 -9.28 -4.48 -11.59
CA GLY A 302 -7.99 -4.85 -11.00
C GLY A 302 -8.15 -5.71 -9.74
N PHE A 303 -7.02 -6.06 -9.12
CA PHE A 303 -6.94 -7.02 -8.00
C PHE A 303 -7.69 -6.58 -6.73
N GLY A 304 -8.00 -5.29 -6.58
CA GLY A 304 -8.85 -4.76 -5.51
C GLY A 304 -10.36 -4.97 -5.74
N ASP A 305 -10.78 -5.29 -6.97
CA ASP A 305 -12.18 -5.43 -7.41
C ASP A 305 -12.57 -6.89 -7.76
N VAL A 306 -11.80 -7.86 -7.24
CA VAL A 306 -12.06 -9.31 -7.36
C VAL A 306 -12.24 -9.95 -5.99
N VAL A 307 -12.86 -11.14 -5.97
CA VAL A 307 -12.85 -12.00 -4.79
C VAL A 307 -11.55 -12.79 -4.79
N TRP A 308 -10.95 -12.94 -3.63
CA TRP A 308 -9.81 -13.81 -3.37
C TRP A 308 -10.29 -15.05 -2.60
N ALA A 309 -9.70 -16.20 -2.89
CA ALA A 309 -9.83 -17.37 -2.04
C ALA A 309 -9.05 -17.15 -0.74
N VAL A 310 -9.48 -17.78 0.36
CA VAL A 310 -8.76 -17.76 1.65
C VAL A 310 -8.24 -19.15 1.92
N SER A 311 -6.96 -19.39 1.61
CA SER A 311 -6.36 -20.72 1.67
C SER A 311 -5.92 -21.11 3.08
N LYS A 312 -5.47 -20.16 3.90
CA LYS A 312 -5.09 -20.36 5.31
C LYS A 312 -5.57 -19.17 6.15
N HIS A 313 -6.24 -19.41 7.29
CA HIS A 313 -6.60 -18.36 8.27
C HIS A 313 -6.44 -18.88 9.71
N GLN A 314 -5.55 -18.22 10.46
CA GLN A 314 -5.33 -18.44 11.88
C GLN A 314 -5.58 -17.12 12.63
N TYR A 315 -6.71 -17.04 13.34
CA TYR A 315 -7.20 -15.84 14.04
C TYR A 315 -6.21 -15.29 15.09
N ASP A 316 -5.63 -16.16 15.92
CA ASP A 316 -4.78 -15.81 17.05
C ASP A 316 -3.56 -16.76 17.22
N GLY A 317 -3.00 -16.86 18.43
CA GLY A 317 -1.86 -17.71 18.75
C GLY A 317 -0.50 -17.03 18.55
N LYS A 318 0.57 -17.84 18.43
CA LYS A 318 1.97 -17.34 18.40
C LYS A 318 2.27 -16.47 17.18
N LYS A 319 1.72 -16.80 16.00
CA LYS A 319 1.96 -16.12 14.71
C LYS A 319 0.66 -16.06 13.88
N PRO A 320 -0.37 -15.30 14.32
CA PRO A 320 -1.66 -15.23 13.62
C PRO A 320 -1.46 -14.72 12.19
N HIS A 321 -2.14 -15.33 11.23
CA HIS A 321 -1.95 -15.04 9.81
C HIS A 321 -3.19 -15.35 8.96
N ILE A 322 -3.30 -14.67 7.81
CA ILE A 322 -4.28 -15.00 6.76
C ILE A 322 -3.57 -14.96 5.41
N VAL A 323 -3.88 -15.94 4.56
CA VAL A 323 -3.37 -16.10 3.20
C VAL A 323 -4.53 -16.00 2.23
N PHE A 324 -4.47 -15.00 1.36
CA PHE A 324 -5.37 -14.82 0.24
C PHE A 324 -4.70 -15.31 -1.05
N THR A 325 -5.42 -16.01 -1.91
CA THR A 325 -4.93 -16.43 -3.24
C THR A 325 -5.88 -15.98 -4.35
N TYR A 326 -5.32 -15.67 -5.52
CA TYR A 326 -6.05 -15.31 -6.72
C TYR A 326 -5.27 -15.71 -7.98
N THR A 327 -5.97 -16.27 -8.97
CA THR A 327 -5.42 -16.58 -10.29
C THR A 327 -6.00 -15.60 -11.30
N SER A 328 -5.14 -14.72 -11.84
CA SER A 328 -5.49 -13.77 -12.89
C SER A 328 -5.20 -14.43 -14.25
N PRO A 329 -6.22 -14.72 -15.09
CA PRO A 329 -6.03 -15.48 -16.33
C PRO A 329 -5.24 -14.70 -17.40
N ASP A 330 -4.78 -15.42 -18.44
CA ASP A 330 -4.19 -14.80 -19.63
C ASP A 330 -5.17 -13.83 -20.29
N GLY A 331 -4.72 -12.60 -20.55
CA GLY A 331 -5.53 -11.53 -21.13
C GLY A 331 -6.35 -10.73 -20.12
N ASP A 332 -6.33 -11.05 -18.81
CA ASP A 332 -7.03 -10.28 -17.79
C ASP A 332 -6.57 -8.82 -17.78
N GLN A 333 -7.53 -7.89 -17.87
CA GLN A 333 -7.33 -6.45 -18.09
C GLN A 333 -6.36 -6.08 -19.23
N GLY A 334 -6.09 -7.01 -20.17
CA GLY A 334 -5.14 -6.87 -21.27
C GLY A 334 -3.71 -7.34 -21.00
N PHE A 335 -3.41 -7.89 -19.82
CA PHE A 335 -2.09 -8.40 -19.47
C PHE A 335 -1.85 -9.85 -19.97
N PRO A 336 -0.67 -10.17 -20.53
CA PRO A 336 -0.35 -11.53 -20.96
C PRO A 336 -0.10 -12.48 -19.78
N GLY A 337 -0.36 -13.76 -19.99
CA GLY A 337 0.00 -14.86 -19.10
C GLY A 337 -0.98 -15.05 -17.95
N GLU A 338 -1.20 -16.32 -17.60
CA GLU A 338 -1.86 -16.66 -16.33
C GLU A 338 -0.89 -16.37 -15.18
N LEU A 339 -1.36 -15.65 -14.17
CA LEU A 339 -0.57 -15.24 -13.01
C LEU A 339 -1.25 -15.72 -11.72
N ASN A 340 -0.59 -16.62 -11.01
CA ASN A 340 -0.97 -17.02 -9.66
C ASN A 340 -0.40 -16.02 -8.67
N VAL A 341 -1.23 -15.51 -7.75
CA VAL A 341 -0.89 -14.43 -6.82
C VAL A 341 -1.32 -14.83 -5.40
N THR A 342 -0.47 -14.49 -4.43
CA THR A 342 -0.69 -14.77 -3.01
C THR A 342 -0.41 -13.52 -2.19
N VAL A 343 -1.28 -13.22 -1.21
CA VAL A 343 -1.07 -12.16 -0.21
C VAL A 343 -1.17 -12.78 1.18
N THR A 344 -0.07 -12.73 1.93
CA THR A 344 -0.02 -13.19 3.32
C THR A 344 0.08 -12.00 4.27
N TYR A 345 -0.90 -11.84 5.14
CA TYR A 345 -0.84 -10.91 6.28
C TYR A 345 -0.53 -11.69 7.56
N LYS A 346 0.41 -11.22 8.40
CA LYS A 346 0.88 -11.96 9.58
C LYS A 346 1.32 -11.05 10.72
N ILE A 347 0.81 -11.26 11.93
CA ILE A 347 1.28 -10.54 13.12
C ILE A 347 2.51 -11.29 13.68
N VAL A 348 3.70 -10.91 13.19
CA VAL A 348 4.95 -11.65 13.43
C VAL A 348 5.46 -11.51 14.86
N LYS A 349 5.32 -10.32 15.43
CA LYS A 349 5.59 -9.98 16.84
C LYS A 349 4.50 -9.06 17.34
N ASP A 350 4.49 -8.76 18.64
CA ASP A 350 3.58 -7.76 19.17
C ASP A 350 3.81 -6.43 18.46
N ASN A 351 2.72 -5.84 17.98
CA ASN A 351 2.71 -4.56 17.25
C ASN A 351 3.43 -4.58 15.88
N GLU A 352 3.78 -5.75 15.33
CA GLU A 352 4.44 -5.89 14.03
C GLU A 352 3.57 -6.69 13.05
N LEU A 353 2.98 -6.01 12.06
CA LEU A 353 2.22 -6.60 10.95
C LEU A 353 3.12 -6.72 9.71
N SER A 354 3.41 -7.95 9.32
CA SER A 354 4.06 -8.29 8.06
C SER A 354 3.02 -8.49 6.96
N VAL A 355 3.34 -8.03 5.75
CA VAL A 355 2.58 -8.30 4.52
C VAL A 355 3.54 -8.81 3.46
N VAL A 356 3.27 -9.98 2.90
CA VAL A 356 4.07 -10.57 1.83
C VAL A 356 3.17 -10.81 0.63
N MET A 357 3.50 -10.18 -0.51
CA MET A 357 2.80 -10.34 -1.77
C MET A 357 3.73 -11.05 -2.75
N GLU A 358 3.26 -12.17 -3.30
CA GLU A 358 4.05 -13.02 -4.18
C GLU A 358 3.24 -13.33 -5.44
N ALA A 359 3.93 -13.47 -6.58
CA ALA A 359 3.28 -13.87 -7.82
C ALA A 359 4.20 -14.73 -8.70
N LYS A 360 3.63 -15.68 -9.44
CA LYS A 360 4.35 -16.59 -10.33
C LYS A 360 3.59 -16.70 -11.67
N PRO A 361 4.16 -16.22 -12.78
CA PRO A 361 3.57 -16.45 -14.11
C PRO A 361 3.71 -17.93 -14.48
N LYS A 362 2.65 -18.49 -15.06
CA LYS A 362 2.58 -19.90 -15.43
C LYS A 362 3.26 -20.20 -16.77
N ASP A 363 2.95 -19.39 -17.78
CA ASP A 363 3.22 -19.72 -19.19
C ASP A 363 3.90 -18.59 -20.00
N LYS A 364 3.68 -17.32 -19.65
CA LYS A 364 4.19 -16.16 -20.39
C LYS A 364 4.82 -15.12 -19.46
N ALA A 365 5.84 -14.43 -19.96
CA ALA A 365 6.36 -13.23 -19.32
C ALA A 365 5.24 -12.19 -19.14
N THR A 366 5.20 -11.51 -17.99
CA THR A 366 4.14 -10.55 -17.67
C THR A 366 4.65 -9.44 -16.75
N PRO A 367 4.17 -8.20 -16.89
CA PRO A 367 4.44 -7.18 -15.88
C PRO A 367 3.71 -7.49 -14.57
N VAL A 368 4.40 -7.33 -13.44
CA VAL A 368 3.86 -7.43 -12.08
C VAL A 368 4.40 -6.27 -11.24
N ASN A 369 3.48 -5.54 -10.61
CA ASN A 369 3.78 -4.54 -9.59
C ASN A 369 2.61 -4.57 -8.59
N LEU A 370 2.80 -5.16 -7.41
CA LEU A 370 1.74 -5.29 -6.40
C LEU A 370 1.97 -4.29 -5.29
N ALA A 371 0.90 -3.65 -4.81
CA ALA A 371 0.97 -2.73 -3.68
C ALA A 371 -0.25 -2.88 -2.75
N HIS A 372 -0.13 -2.35 -1.53
CA HIS A 372 -1.18 -2.36 -0.52
C HIS A 372 -1.66 -0.93 -0.24
N HIS A 373 -2.94 -0.67 -0.49
CA HIS A 373 -3.51 0.68 -0.61
C HIS A 373 -4.32 1.12 0.64
N SER A 374 -3.82 0.82 1.84
CA SER A 374 -4.39 1.40 3.08
C SER A 374 -4.21 2.91 3.12
N TYR A 375 -5.25 3.60 3.57
CA TYR A 375 -5.21 5.01 3.96
C TYR A 375 -5.05 5.08 5.47
N TRP A 376 -3.90 5.54 5.92
CA TRP A 376 -3.53 5.68 7.32
C TRP A 376 -3.95 7.03 7.88
N ASN A 377 -4.42 7.03 9.12
CA ASN A 377 -4.58 8.21 9.97
C ASN A 377 -4.27 7.74 11.40
N LEU A 378 -3.08 8.09 11.91
CA LEU A 378 -2.64 7.63 13.23
C LEU A 378 -3.40 8.31 14.37
N GLY A 379 -4.03 9.48 14.14
CA GLY A 379 -5.04 10.00 15.06
C GLY A 379 -6.25 9.06 15.21
N GLY A 380 -6.62 8.38 14.13
CA GLY A 380 -7.74 7.45 13.97
C GLY A 380 -8.60 7.84 12.77
N HIS A 381 -9.33 6.88 12.18
CA HIS A 381 -10.07 7.09 10.92
C HIS A 381 -11.09 8.25 10.95
N ASN A 382 -11.49 8.72 12.13
CA ASN A 382 -12.43 9.81 12.36
C ASN A 382 -11.80 11.04 13.04
N ALA A 383 -10.47 11.13 13.08
CA ALA A 383 -9.75 12.21 13.78
C ALA A 383 -9.76 13.56 13.05
N GLY A 384 -10.09 13.57 11.75
CA GLY A 384 -10.03 14.74 10.88
C GLY A 384 -9.05 14.50 9.74
N ASP A 385 -8.27 15.51 9.39
CA ASP A 385 -7.18 15.41 8.42
C ASP A 385 -5.85 14.93 9.05
N ILE A 386 -4.93 14.47 8.19
CA ILE A 386 -3.58 14.03 8.56
C ILE A 386 -2.52 15.14 8.52
N LEU A 387 -2.91 16.40 8.27
CA LEU A 387 -1.95 17.46 7.89
C LEU A 387 -1.01 17.86 9.04
N SER A 388 -1.38 17.55 10.28
CA SER A 388 -0.52 17.72 11.47
C SER A 388 0.30 16.48 11.86
N GLU A 389 0.08 15.32 11.23
CA GLU A 389 0.96 14.16 11.42
C GLU A 389 2.33 14.47 10.83
N GLU A 390 3.38 13.91 11.42
CA GLU A 390 4.77 14.11 10.99
C GLU A 390 5.28 12.87 10.27
N ILE A 391 5.93 13.06 9.12
CA ILE A 391 6.46 11.97 8.30
C ILE A 391 7.94 12.20 7.98
N GLN A 392 8.71 11.11 7.96
CA GLN A 392 10.03 11.00 7.36
C GLN A 392 9.96 9.93 6.26
N ILE A 393 10.51 10.22 5.08
CA ILE A 393 10.62 9.28 3.95
C ILE A 393 12.10 9.15 3.56
N LEU A 394 12.61 7.92 3.59
CA LEU A 394 14.00 7.60 3.22
C LEU A 394 14.12 7.34 1.72
N GLY A 395 13.89 8.41 0.94
CA GLY A 395 14.09 8.44 -0.51
C GLY A 395 14.62 9.80 -0.95
N SER A 396 15.89 9.85 -1.37
CA SER A 396 16.58 11.09 -1.75
C SER A 396 16.17 11.65 -3.10
N SER A 397 15.36 10.92 -3.88
CA SER A 397 14.84 11.33 -5.19
C SER A 397 13.38 10.93 -5.37
N TYR A 398 12.73 11.49 -6.39
CA TYR A 398 11.36 11.18 -6.80
C TYR A 398 11.25 11.16 -8.33
N THR A 399 10.14 10.62 -8.85
CA THR A 399 9.84 10.61 -10.30
C THR A 399 8.84 11.73 -10.65
N PRO A 400 9.25 12.86 -11.26
CA PRO A 400 8.33 13.94 -11.61
C PRO A 400 7.30 13.50 -12.63
N VAL A 401 6.05 13.93 -12.46
CA VAL A 401 4.90 13.55 -13.29
C VAL A 401 4.39 14.70 -14.16
N ASP A 402 3.67 14.36 -15.22
CA ASP A 402 2.93 15.30 -16.07
C ASP A 402 1.53 15.64 -15.51
N GLY A 403 0.74 16.38 -16.28
CA GLY A 403 -0.62 16.78 -15.90
C GLY A 403 -1.65 15.65 -15.83
N GLU A 404 -1.30 14.43 -16.24
CA GLU A 404 -2.11 13.21 -16.10
C GLU A 404 -1.51 12.25 -15.05
N LEU A 405 -0.56 12.74 -14.24
CA LEU A 405 0.13 11.99 -13.20
C LEU A 405 0.96 10.80 -13.74
N ILE A 406 1.35 10.85 -15.02
CA ILE A 406 2.30 9.91 -15.63
C ILE A 406 3.73 10.41 -15.41
N PRO A 407 4.68 9.58 -14.94
CA PRO A 407 6.07 9.98 -14.85
C PRO A 407 6.64 10.47 -16.18
N THR A 408 7.55 11.43 -16.10
CA THR A 408 8.25 12.01 -17.26
C THR A 408 9.44 11.14 -17.72
N GLY A 409 9.69 10.01 -17.06
CA GLY A 409 10.94 9.23 -17.17
C GLY A 409 12.15 9.88 -16.49
N GLN A 410 12.00 11.05 -15.87
CA GLN A 410 13.05 11.70 -15.08
C GLN A 410 13.07 11.16 -13.64
N ILE A 411 14.25 11.28 -13.00
CA ILE A 411 14.45 11.12 -11.56
C ILE A 411 15.06 12.43 -11.07
N SER A 412 14.46 13.05 -10.05
CA SER A 412 14.87 14.36 -9.52
C SER A 412 15.13 14.28 -8.01
N PRO A 413 16.13 15.01 -7.48
CA PRO A 413 16.40 15.01 -6.05
C PRO A 413 15.26 15.68 -5.26
N VAL A 414 14.93 15.16 -4.08
CA VAL A 414 13.92 15.79 -3.21
C VAL A 414 14.44 17.08 -2.56
N LYS A 415 15.76 17.19 -2.39
CA LYS A 415 16.42 18.27 -1.62
C LYS A 415 16.04 19.65 -2.14
N GLY A 416 15.48 20.49 -1.25
CA GLY A 416 15.07 21.85 -1.58
C GLY A 416 13.78 21.96 -2.41
N THR A 417 13.04 20.86 -2.57
CA THR A 417 11.70 20.83 -3.18
C THR A 417 10.62 20.69 -2.11
N PRO A 418 9.32 20.80 -2.44
CA PRO A 418 8.23 20.44 -1.54
C PRO A 418 8.26 18.97 -1.07
N TYR A 419 8.97 18.08 -1.77
CA TYR A 419 9.08 16.65 -1.48
C TYR A 419 10.20 16.31 -0.47
N ASP A 420 10.86 17.31 0.12
CA ASP A 420 11.96 17.09 1.08
C ASP A 420 11.43 16.64 2.46
N PHE A 421 11.22 15.33 2.60
CA PHE A 421 10.86 14.61 3.83
C PHE A 421 12.00 13.71 4.35
N LEU A 422 13.25 13.99 3.99
CA LEU A 422 14.41 13.26 4.52
C LEU A 422 14.57 13.39 6.05
N GLN A 423 13.92 14.39 6.65
CA GLN A 423 13.80 14.60 8.08
C GLN A 423 12.33 14.55 8.50
N LEU A 424 12.06 14.04 9.71
CA LEU A 424 10.72 13.96 10.29
C LEU A 424 10.12 15.38 10.43
N ARG A 425 8.99 15.63 9.76
CA ARG A 425 8.32 16.95 9.73
C ARG A 425 6.82 16.84 9.45
N PRO A 426 6.00 17.84 9.83
CA PRO A 426 4.57 17.86 9.54
C PRO A 426 4.25 17.74 8.05
N ILE A 427 3.23 16.96 7.69
CA ILE A 427 2.83 16.75 6.29
C ILE A 427 2.38 18.05 5.62
N LYS A 428 1.70 18.95 6.34
CA LYS A 428 1.30 20.29 5.86
C LYS A 428 2.45 21.18 5.37
N ASP A 429 3.68 20.89 5.78
CA ASP A 429 4.82 21.69 5.41
C ASP A 429 4.99 21.70 3.89
N ASN A 430 5.34 22.84 3.32
CA ASN A 430 5.61 23.02 1.88
C ASN A 430 4.47 22.62 0.91
N MET A 431 3.29 22.20 1.37
CA MET A 431 2.12 21.88 0.54
C MET A 431 1.48 23.09 -0.17
N LYS A 432 1.96 24.32 0.06
CA LYS A 432 1.33 25.57 -0.42
C LYS A 432 1.04 25.58 -1.92
N ASP A 433 1.96 25.04 -2.72
CA ASP A 433 1.85 25.02 -4.18
C ASP A 433 1.22 23.71 -4.71
N LEU A 434 0.94 22.75 -3.81
CA LEU A 434 0.36 21.43 -4.07
C LEU A 434 -1.12 21.40 -3.67
N LYS A 435 -2.00 21.89 -4.56
CA LYS A 435 -3.44 22.05 -4.27
C LYS A 435 -4.17 20.79 -3.81
N THR A 436 -3.76 19.62 -4.30
CA THR A 436 -4.28 18.29 -3.94
C THR A 436 -3.32 17.51 -3.03
N GLY A 437 -2.32 18.20 -2.47
CA GLY A 437 -1.22 17.61 -1.71
C GLY A 437 -0.27 16.75 -2.55
N TYR A 438 0.41 15.85 -1.86
CA TYR A 438 1.32 14.88 -2.46
C TYR A 438 0.53 13.73 -3.10
N ASP A 439 0.90 13.39 -4.33
CA ASP A 439 0.61 12.15 -5.04
C ASP A 439 1.84 11.84 -5.92
N ILE A 440 2.88 11.26 -5.32
CA ILE A 440 4.20 11.15 -5.96
C ILE A 440 4.93 9.86 -5.56
N ASN A 441 5.65 9.26 -6.51
CA ASN A 441 6.55 8.13 -6.24
C ASN A 441 7.95 8.64 -5.86
N TYR A 442 8.40 8.26 -4.66
CA TYR A 442 9.77 8.41 -4.20
C TYR A 442 10.63 7.25 -4.72
N CYS A 443 11.84 7.56 -5.14
CA CYS A 443 12.91 6.60 -5.36
C CYS A 443 13.59 6.36 -4.00
N LEU A 444 13.44 5.16 -3.45
CA LEU A 444 13.86 4.85 -2.09
C LEU A 444 15.36 4.58 -2.01
N ASP A 445 15.99 5.09 -0.95
CA ASP A 445 17.42 4.92 -0.72
C ASP A 445 17.77 3.48 -0.31
N GLY A 446 19.03 3.08 -0.55
CA GLY A 446 19.52 1.72 -0.27
C GLY A 446 19.28 0.72 -1.41
N LYS A 447 19.50 -0.57 -1.13
CA LYS A 447 19.37 -1.64 -2.13
C LYS A 447 17.93 -2.20 -2.13
N ALA A 448 17.28 -2.18 -3.29
CA ALA A 448 16.04 -2.90 -3.54
C ALA A 448 16.20 -4.42 -3.36
N GLU A 449 15.10 -5.15 -3.15
CA GLU A 449 15.07 -6.59 -2.77
C GLU A 449 15.68 -6.87 -1.38
N LYS A 450 16.11 -5.83 -0.64
CA LYS A 450 16.50 -5.93 0.76
C LYS A 450 15.57 -5.12 1.64
N MET A 451 15.10 -5.75 2.72
CA MET A 451 14.34 -5.09 3.77
C MET A 451 15.16 -3.95 4.39
N ARG A 452 14.56 -2.76 4.43
CA ARG A 452 15.11 -1.55 5.05
C ARG A 452 13.98 -0.67 5.56
N LYS A 453 14.24 0.21 6.53
CA LYS A 453 13.29 1.25 6.94
C LYS A 453 13.06 2.21 5.77
N ILE A 454 11.80 2.60 5.57
CA ILE A 454 11.35 3.44 4.44
C ILE A 454 10.65 4.69 4.99
N VAL A 455 9.73 4.52 5.94
CA VAL A 455 8.93 5.61 6.50
C VAL A 455 8.94 5.56 8.03
N GLU A 456 8.95 6.73 8.65
CA GLU A 456 8.42 6.94 10.00
C GLU A 456 7.26 7.93 9.92
N LEU A 457 6.11 7.58 10.51
CA LEU A 457 4.90 8.41 10.59
C LEU A 457 4.49 8.53 12.07
N VAL A 458 4.18 9.75 12.52
CA VAL A 458 3.87 10.06 13.93
C VAL A 458 2.67 10.99 14.03
N ASP A 459 1.64 10.60 14.80
CA ASP A 459 0.67 11.55 15.34
C ASP A 459 1.02 11.91 16.78
N LYS A 460 1.49 13.14 17.01
CA LYS A 460 1.83 13.66 18.35
C LYS A 460 0.62 13.74 19.29
N LYS A 461 -0.61 13.83 18.76
CA LYS A 461 -1.84 13.97 19.57
C LYS A 461 -2.17 12.67 20.29
N SER A 462 -2.34 11.58 19.55
CA SER A 462 -2.50 10.22 20.09
C SER A 462 -1.20 9.65 20.65
N GLY A 463 -0.04 10.13 20.18
CA GLY A 463 1.26 9.53 20.47
C GLY A 463 1.53 8.25 19.69
N ARG A 464 0.70 7.87 18.71
CA ARG A 464 0.96 6.69 17.88
C ARG A 464 2.07 7.00 16.88
N LYS A 465 2.96 6.02 16.71
CA LYS A 465 3.99 5.98 15.68
C LYS A 465 3.87 4.70 14.85
N MET A 466 4.03 4.83 13.55
CA MET A 466 4.17 3.72 12.60
C MET A 466 5.52 3.82 11.88
N GLU A 467 6.28 2.74 11.88
CA GLU A 467 7.48 2.58 11.06
C GLU A 467 7.18 1.56 9.96
N LEU A 468 7.39 1.94 8.69
CA LEU A 468 7.28 1.04 7.54
C LEU A 468 8.68 0.65 7.07
N SER A 469 8.92 -0.65 6.98
CA SER A 469 10.08 -1.24 6.29
C SER A 469 9.62 -2.08 5.10
N GLY A 470 10.43 -2.17 4.06
CA GLY A 470 10.09 -2.95 2.86
C GLY A 470 11.27 -3.19 1.93
N ASP A 471 11.03 -3.97 0.87
CA ASP A 471 12.06 -4.39 -0.11
C ASP A 471 11.97 -3.68 -1.48
N GLN A 472 10.82 -3.08 -1.83
CA GLN A 472 10.61 -2.44 -3.14
C GLN A 472 11.53 -1.23 -3.41
N PRO A 473 11.77 -0.85 -4.68
CA PRO A 473 12.61 0.29 -5.02
C PRO A 473 11.91 1.65 -4.83
N GLY A 474 10.57 1.70 -4.80
CA GLY A 474 9.78 2.93 -4.74
C GLY A 474 8.69 2.94 -3.66
N LEU A 475 8.14 4.13 -3.43
CA LEU A 475 7.02 4.39 -2.52
C LEU A 475 6.12 5.46 -3.14
N GLN A 476 4.85 5.15 -3.41
CA GLN A 476 3.83 6.17 -3.60
C GLN A 476 3.52 6.80 -2.23
N PHE A 477 3.70 8.11 -2.13
CA PHE A 477 3.15 8.91 -1.05
C PHE A 477 1.99 9.72 -1.61
N TYR A 478 0.77 9.30 -1.26
CA TYR A 478 -0.45 9.99 -1.61
C TYR A 478 -1.16 10.47 -0.34
N THR A 479 -1.53 11.75 -0.28
CA THR A 479 -2.11 12.38 0.93
C THR A 479 -3.63 12.42 0.95
N GLY A 480 -4.33 11.64 0.11
CA GLY A 480 -5.80 11.61 0.13
C GLY A 480 -6.48 12.92 -0.31
N GLY A 481 -5.75 13.85 -0.94
CA GLY A 481 -6.29 15.17 -1.29
C GLY A 481 -7.37 15.17 -2.38
N MET A 482 -7.59 14.04 -3.07
CA MET A 482 -8.66 13.87 -4.05
C MET A 482 -9.92 13.18 -3.48
N LEU A 483 -9.94 12.84 -2.19
CA LEU A 483 -11.13 12.30 -1.51
C LEU A 483 -12.26 13.34 -1.46
N LYS A 484 -13.47 12.92 -1.86
CA LYS A 484 -14.65 13.81 -2.00
C LYS A 484 -15.83 13.29 -1.17
N ASP A 485 -15.88 13.74 0.09
CA ASP A 485 -16.96 13.48 1.06
C ASP A 485 -17.46 12.02 1.09
N ILE A 486 -16.54 11.06 1.15
CA ILE A 486 -16.86 9.63 1.10
C ILE A 486 -17.43 9.17 2.44
N LYS A 487 -18.60 8.52 2.43
CA LYS A 487 -19.20 7.93 3.63
C LYS A 487 -18.47 6.63 4.01
N GLY A 488 -17.59 6.72 4.99
CA GLY A 488 -16.83 5.61 5.55
C GLY A 488 -17.44 5.02 6.83
N LYS A 489 -16.57 4.35 7.61
CA LYS A 489 -16.91 3.66 8.86
C LYS A 489 -17.65 4.53 9.87
N ASN A 490 -18.59 3.91 10.60
CA ASN A 490 -19.37 4.53 11.67
C ASN A 490 -20.11 5.83 11.24
N GLY A 491 -20.43 5.96 9.95
CA GLY A 491 -21.06 7.17 9.38
C GLY A 491 -20.12 8.38 9.23
N THR A 492 -18.81 8.21 9.43
CA THR A 492 -17.80 9.25 9.23
C THR A 492 -17.75 9.67 7.75
N VAL A 493 -17.61 10.97 7.48
CA VAL A 493 -17.39 11.49 6.12
C VAL A 493 -15.90 11.80 5.94
N TYR A 494 -15.23 11.01 5.09
CA TYR A 494 -13.83 11.21 4.74
C TYR A 494 -13.72 12.29 3.66
N LYS A 495 -13.00 13.36 3.98
CA LYS A 495 -12.73 14.49 3.09
C LYS A 495 -11.32 14.42 2.53
N ALA A 496 -10.96 15.38 1.69
CA ALA A 496 -9.57 15.60 1.30
C ALA A 496 -8.66 15.60 2.54
N PHE A 497 -7.55 14.88 2.45
CA PHE A 497 -6.57 14.71 3.54
C PHE A 497 -7.05 13.94 4.77
N ALA A 498 -8.18 13.20 4.71
CA ALA A 498 -8.62 12.38 5.85
C ALA A 498 -7.69 11.20 6.18
N GLY A 499 -6.85 10.77 5.23
CA GLY A 499 -5.84 9.73 5.42
C GLY A 499 -4.82 9.73 4.27
N LEU A 500 -3.67 9.10 4.48
CA LEU A 500 -2.57 9.01 3.51
C LEU A 500 -2.23 7.56 3.12
N CYS A 501 -1.77 7.33 1.91
CA CYS A 501 -1.28 6.04 1.43
C CYS A 501 0.25 6.02 1.37
N LEU A 502 0.81 4.86 1.72
CA LEU A 502 2.24 4.55 1.70
C LEU A 502 2.44 3.24 0.94
N GLU A 503 2.25 3.31 -0.38
CA GLU A 503 2.29 2.15 -1.26
C GLU A 503 3.73 1.89 -1.67
N THR A 504 4.40 0.94 -1.02
CA THR A 504 5.69 0.45 -1.55
C THR A 504 5.43 -0.26 -2.87
N GLN A 505 6.28 -0.03 -3.87
CA GLN A 505 6.02 -0.44 -5.26
C GLN A 505 7.28 -0.33 -6.12
N SER A 506 7.24 -0.90 -7.33
CA SER A 506 8.08 -0.44 -8.44
C SER A 506 7.54 0.87 -9.03
N TYR A 507 8.38 1.63 -9.75
CA TYR A 507 8.03 2.98 -10.19
C TYR A 507 6.85 2.98 -11.17
N PRO A 508 5.93 3.97 -11.11
CA PRO A 508 4.84 4.08 -12.07
C PRO A 508 5.35 4.20 -13.50
N ASP A 509 4.57 3.69 -14.45
CA ASP A 509 4.86 3.63 -15.89
C ASP A 509 6.25 3.07 -16.29
N ALA A 510 6.91 2.29 -15.43
CA ALA A 510 8.22 1.69 -15.72
C ALA A 510 8.24 0.85 -17.01
N LEU A 511 7.09 0.27 -17.39
CA LEU A 511 6.90 -0.46 -18.65
C LEU A 511 7.13 0.39 -19.92
N ASN A 512 7.01 1.72 -19.80
CA ASN A 512 7.27 2.69 -20.86
C ASN A 512 8.55 3.52 -20.61
N HIS A 513 9.30 3.24 -19.54
CA HIS A 513 10.53 3.92 -19.15
C HIS A 513 11.69 2.94 -18.93
N PRO A 514 12.48 2.59 -19.97
CA PRO A 514 13.56 1.58 -19.89
C PRO A 514 14.72 1.88 -18.92
N LYS A 515 14.73 3.05 -18.25
CA LYS A 515 15.70 3.41 -17.20
C LYS A 515 15.16 3.18 -15.79
N PHE A 516 13.87 2.90 -15.63
CA PHE A 516 13.25 2.54 -14.36
C PHE A 516 13.46 1.05 -14.06
N PRO A 517 13.34 0.60 -12.80
CA PRO A 517 13.41 -0.82 -12.45
C PRO A 517 12.39 -1.64 -13.24
N SER A 518 12.82 -2.77 -13.82
CA SER A 518 11.92 -3.66 -14.54
C SER A 518 10.79 -4.17 -13.65
N GLN A 519 9.63 -4.38 -14.27
CA GLN A 519 8.45 -5.00 -13.66
C GLN A 519 8.12 -6.35 -14.32
N ILE A 520 8.91 -6.80 -15.30
CA ILE A 520 8.65 -8.05 -16.03
C ILE A 520 9.10 -9.24 -15.20
N VAL A 521 8.21 -10.21 -15.04
CA VAL A 521 8.47 -11.51 -14.40
C VAL A 521 8.39 -12.58 -15.48
N GLU A 522 9.47 -13.36 -15.60
CA GLU A 522 9.58 -14.48 -16.54
C GLU A 522 8.95 -15.76 -15.97
N PRO A 523 8.45 -16.69 -16.82
CA PRO A 523 8.09 -18.04 -16.40
C PRO A 523 9.23 -18.72 -15.64
N GLY A 524 8.89 -19.41 -14.55
CA GLY A 524 9.87 -20.01 -13.65
C GLY A 524 10.61 -19.03 -12.72
N LYS A 525 10.31 -17.72 -12.78
CA LYS A 525 10.71 -16.74 -11.75
C LYS A 525 9.52 -16.41 -10.84
N LYS A 526 9.82 -15.87 -9.66
CA LYS A 526 8.86 -15.49 -8.63
C LYS A 526 9.02 -14.00 -8.33
N TYR A 527 7.92 -13.26 -8.40
CA TYR A 527 7.82 -11.92 -7.82
C TYR A 527 7.63 -12.05 -6.31
N LYS A 528 8.33 -11.22 -5.54
CA LYS A 528 8.16 -11.08 -4.09
C LYS A 528 8.26 -9.62 -3.69
N HIS A 529 7.34 -9.21 -2.84
CA HIS A 529 7.29 -7.91 -2.22
C HIS A 529 6.90 -8.07 -0.75
N THR A 530 7.79 -7.65 0.14
CA THR A 530 7.67 -7.71 1.59
C THR A 530 7.51 -6.31 2.18
N MET A 531 6.54 -6.15 3.08
CA MET A 531 6.34 -4.98 3.94
C MET A 531 6.30 -5.41 5.41
N LEU A 532 6.80 -4.54 6.29
CA LEU A 532 6.67 -4.69 7.74
C LEU A 532 6.23 -3.35 8.34
N PHE A 533 5.02 -3.32 8.89
CA PHE A 533 4.46 -2.20 9.63
C PHE A 533 4.67 -2.45 11.13
N LYS A 534 5.45 -1.58 11.78
CA LYS A 534 5.70 -1.63 13.22
C LYS A 534 5.02 -0.45 13.91
N PHE A 535 4.15 -0.76 14.88
CA PHE A 535 3.41 0.24 15.65
C PHE A 535 4.01 0.40 17.04
N SER A 536 4.05 1.64 17.53
CA SER A 536 4.59 1.99 18.83
C SER A 536 3.96 3.28 19.37
N ILE A 537 4.26 3.61 20.63
CA ILE A 537 3.88 4.88 21.25
C ILE A 537 5.14 5.72 21.43
N VAL A 538 5.08 7.00 21.03
CA VAL A 538 6.06 8.01 21.44
C VAL A 538 5.65 8.64 22.76
N SER A 539 6.62 8.78 23.67
CA SER A 539 6.48 9.37 25.02
C SER A 539 6.26 10.89 24.97
#